data_AF-A0A6A5HAB8-F1
#
_entry.id   AF-A0A6A5HAB8-F1
#
_cell.length_a   1.000
_cell.length_b   1.000
_cell.length_c   1.000
_cell.angle_alpha   90.00
_cell.angle_beta   90.00
_cell.angle_gamma   90.00
#
_symmetry.space_group_name_H-M   'P 1'
#
loop_
_entity.id
_entity.type
_entity.pdbx_description
1 polymer ?
#
loop_
_entity_poly.entity_id
_entity_poly.type
_entity_poly.pdbx_seq_one_letter_code
_entity_poly.pdbx_strand_id
1 'polypeptide(L)'
;MATSFPIQKLPYLVLNKVVGLMANIERLALLLTSKKTESLVLSLKFPNDKVHTIYFAEGSCGFMASILVSDHGENATPIKFDCSLRNGAGRNEEMNAIQKWCDVEGDFIKRAQTIYTKIQKLFPVSGLSLRLNYLSTESVERILAAPEFNHWWEVYTSGNIQPDAIKLIMDHASPQRRIICDSEVKLPIDFCHPNAFAFKVAKYFVATWASLDQLLAIRYVDVIGLGQTGLRCDDVNVLLHKFLETGYQMCNELEISVTGGIDVDALTEDLLTFKVVNGVYTTFFLCTPTATNSKIAKVFISPNRIIINIGANEDDFLEARRLLTLIRTRNRIQEEMNAGEMRQMEIEQVEREINEAEQVLMAAMAE
;
A
#
# COMPACT_ATOMS: atom_id res chain seq x y z
N MET A 1 13.97 32.17 42.92
CA MET A 1 12.62 31.62 42.66
C MET A 1 12.26 31.95 41.22
N ALA A 2 12.27 30.96 40.32
CA ALA A 2 11.80 31.18 38.96
C ALA A 2 10.28 31.30 38.99
N THR A 3 9.75 32.46 38.61
CA THR A 3 8.30 32.67 38.47
C THR A 3 7.81 31.84 37.29
N SER A 4 6.87 30.93 37.55
CA SER A 4 6.26 30.11 36.50
C SER A 4 5.57 31.00 35.47
N PHE A 5 5.87 30.82 34.18
CA PHE A 5 5.21 31.55 33.11
C PHE A 5 3.70 31.21 33.07
N PRO A 6 2.79 32.20 33.14
CA PRO A 6 1.36 31.95 33.27
C PRO A 6 0.71 31.67 31.91
N ILE A 7 1.04 30.54 31.29
CA ILE A 7 0.58 30.16 29.94
C ILE A 7 -0.95 30.24 29.80
N GLN A 8 -1.69 29.96 30.88
CA GLN A 8 -3.15 30.02 30.95
C GLN A 8 -3.75 31.44 30.88
N LYS A 9 -2.91 32.49 30.99
CA LYS A 9 -3.34 33.90 30.90
C LYS A 9 -3.08 34.50 29.52
N LEU A 10 -2.47 33.75 28.60
CA LEU A 10 -2.18 34.25 27.26
C LEU A 10 -3.47 34.46 26.45
N PRO A 11 -3.54 35.52 25.62
CA PRO A 11 -4.59 35.64 24.62
C PRO A 11 -4.58 34.44 23.67
N TYR A 12 -5.75 34.02 23.20
CA TYR A 12 -5.92 32.81 22.39
C TYR A 12 -4.95 32.72 21.21
N LEU A 13 -4.76 33.79 20.43
CA LEU A 13 -3.87 33.78 19.26
C LEU A 13 -2.41 33.55 19.65
N VAL A 14 -1.97 34.12 20.77
CA VAL A 14 -0.61 33.94 21.29
C VAL A 14 -0.44 32.52 21.81
N LEU A 15 -1.42 32.01 22.55
CA LEU A 15 -1.42 30.64 23.05
C LEU A 15 -1.38 29.62 21.89
N ASN A 16 -2.21 29.80 20.87
CA ASN A 16 -2.25 28.92 19.70
C ASN A 16 -0.91 28.91 18.97
N LYS A 17 -0.24 30.07 18.83
CA LYS A 17 1.07 30.15 18.19
C LYS A 17 2.17 29.50 19.05
N VAL A 18 2.19 29.77 20.35
CA VAL A 18 3.20 29.21 21.27
C VAL A 18 3.08 27.69 21.36
N VAL A 19 1.87 27.17 21.58
CA VAL A 19 1.65 25.71 21.67
C VAL A 19 1.77 25.04 20.30
N GLY A 20 1.41 25.74 19.22
CA GLY A 20 1.61 25.25 17.85
C GLY A 20 3.08 25.03 17.49
N LEU A 21 4.01 25.76 18.11
CA LEU A 21 5.46 25.58 17.92
C LEU A 21 6.07 24.49 18.81
N MET A 22 5.34 24.00 19.81
CA MET A 22 5.82 22.91 20.67
C MET A 22 5.88 21.58 19.92
N ALA A 23 6.88 20.76 20.25
CA ALA A 23 6.94 19.38 19.82
C ALA A 23 5.76 18.56 20.39
N ASN A 24 5.44 17.44 19.75
CA ASN A 24 4.28 16.63 20.13
C ASN A 24 4.32 16.18 21.62
N ILE A 25 5.49 15.83 22.12
CA ILE A 25 5.69 15.44 23.53
C ILE A 25 5.52 16.61 24.49
N GLU A 26 5.95 17.81 24.11
CA GLU A 26 5.80 19.03 24.92
C GLU A 26 4.34 19.46 25.00
N ARG A 27 3.59 19.34 23.88
CA ARG A 27 2.13 19.56 23.87
C ARG A 27 1.41 18.60 24.81
N LEU A 28 1.80 17.32 24.78
CA LEU A 28 1.27 16.31 25.68
C LEU A 28 1.59 16.66 27.14
N ALA A 29 2.86 16.90 27.47
CA ALA A 29 3.29 17.28 28.82
C ALA A 29 2.56 18.53 29.33
N LEU A 30 2.39 19.56 28.49
CA LEU A 30 1.66 20.77 28.83
C LEU A 30 0.19 20.44 29.16
N LEU A 31 -0.47 19.67 28.31
CA LEU A 31 -1.86 19.25 28.51
C LEU A 31 -2.05 18.55 29.86
N LEU A 32 -1.09 17.72 30.27
CA LEU A 32 -1.15 16.93 31.50
C LEU A 32 -0.96 17.74 32.79
N THR A 33 -0.59 19.03 32.71
CA THR A 33 -0.30 19.85 33.89
C THR A 33 -1.53 20.15 34.77
N SER A 34 -2.72 20.31 34.19
CA SER A 34 -3.97 20.54 34.95
C SER A 34 -5.21 20.38 34.06
N LYS A 35 -6.39 20.10 34.65
CA LYS A 35 -7.67 20.05 33.92
C LYS A 35 -7.97 21.34 33.13
N LYS A 36 -7.57 22.50 33.68
CA LYS A 36 -7.75 23.80 33.01
C LYS A 36 -6.83 23.91 31.80
N THR A 37 -5.57 23.50 31.92
CA THR A 37 -4.63 23.46 30.79
C THR A 37 -5.11 22.47 29.74
N GLU A 38 -5.64 21.31 30.14
CA GLU A 38 -6.20 20.31 29.22
C GLU A 38 -7.31 20.90 28.36
N SER A 39 -8.31 21.53 28.99
CA SER A 39 -9.39 22.19 28.26
C SER A 39 -8.89 23.29 27.32
N LEU A 40 -7.85 24.04 27.73
CA LEU A 40 -7.25 25.08 26.90
C LEU A 40 -6.55 24.49 25.67
N VAL A 41 -5.65 23.52 25.87
CA VAL A 41 -4.89 22.90 24.77
C VAL A 41 -5.80 22.17 23.78
N LEU A 42 -6.80 21.42 24.26
CA LEU A 42 -7.77 20.73 23.41
C LEU A 42 -8.71 21.66 22.63
N SER A 43 -8.74 22.95 22.95
CA SER A 43 -9.51 23.97 22.21
C SER A 43 -8.72 24.64 21.09
N LEU A 44 -7.40 24.42 21.05
CA LEU A 44 -6.52 24.98 20.04
C LEU A 44 -6.66 24.25 18.71
N LYS A 45 -6.26 24.91 17.62
CA LYS A 45 -6.28 24.34 16.27
C LYS A 45 -4.86 24.06 15.81
N PHE A 46 -4.59 22.79 15.53
CA PHE A 46 -3.33 22.31 15.00
C PHE A 46 -3.49 21.88 13.53
N PRO A 47 -2.40 21.86 12.74
CA PRO A 47 -2.45 21.35 11.37
C PRO A 47 -2.74 19.85 11.32
N ASN A 48 -3.37 19.39 10.23
CA ASN A 48 -3.59 17.98 9.94
C ASN A 48 -2.32 17.38 9.30
N ASP A 49 -1.31 17.11 10.11
CA ASP A 49 0.01 16.66 9.65
C ASP A 49 0.45 15.32 10.25
N LYS A 50 -0.44 14.65 10.99
CA LYS A 50 -0.15 13.38 11.69
C LYS A 50 -0.80 12.20 11.01
N VAL A 51 -0.08 11.08 10.99
CA VAL A 51 -0.62 9.78 10.61
C VAL A 51 -0.90 8.97 11.86
N HIS A 52 -2.11 8.42 11.93
CA HIS A 52 -2.55 7.61 13.06
C HIS A 52 -2.66 6.15 12.65
N THR A 53 -2.21 5.26 13.53
CA THR A 53 -2.47 3.83 13.39
C THR A 53 -3.15 3.31 14.65
N ILE A 54 -4.33 2.70 14.50
CA ILE A 54 -5.06 2.10 15.61
C ILE A 54 -4.92 0.59 15.51
N TYR A 55 -4.38 0.00 16.56
CA TYR A 55 -4.19 -1.44 16.70
C TYR A 55 -5.28 -2.01 17.58
N PHE A 56 -5.95 -3.05 17.08
CA PHE A 56 -6.89 -3.88 17.79
C PHE A 56 -6.42 -5.33 17.71
N ALA A 57 -6.33 -6.00 18.86
CA ALA A 57 -5.91 -7.40 18.90
C ALA A 57 -6.68 -8.20 19.96
N GLU A 58 -7.09 -9.42 19.62
CA GLU A 58 -7.67 -10.39 20.56
C GLU A 58 -6.68 -11.54 20.75
N GLY A 59 -6.03 -11.60 21.93
CA GLY A 59 -5.04 -12.63 22.20
C GLY A 59 -5.35 -13.43 23.48
N SER A 60 -4.43 -14.34 23.82
CA SER A 60 -4.49 -15.11 25.07
C SER A 60 -4.46 -14.23 26.33
N CYS A 61 -3.92 -13.01 26.23
CA CYS A 61 -3.94 -12.01 27.30
C CYS A 61 -5.19 -11.10 27.28
N GLY A 62 -6.21 -11.44 26.49
CA GLY A 62 -7.43 -10.65 26.29
C GLY A 62 -7.36 -9.67 25.12
N PHE A 63 -8.41 -8.85 25.02
CA PHE A 63 -8.52 -7.80 24.01
C PHE A 63 -7.58 -6.63 24.34
N MET A 64 -6.88 -6.13 23.33
CA MET A 64 -5.95 -5.02 23.43
C MET A 64 -6.25 -3.98 22.37
N ALA A 65 -6.13 -2.71 22.75
CA ALA A 65 -6.21 -1.58 21.84
C ALA A 65 -5.06 -0.60 22.11
N SER A 66 -4.45 -0.07 21.06
CA SER A 66 -3.48 1.02 21.19
C SER A 66 -3.48 1.92 19.96
N ILE A 67 -3.10 3.18 20.16
CA ILE A 67 -3.10 4.20 19.12
C ILE A 67 -1.67 4.72 19.00
N LEU A 68 -1.12 4.71 17.79
CA LEU A 68 0.18 5.31 17.47
C LEU A 68 -0.04 6.60 16.68
N VAL A 69 0.65 7.66 17.10
CA VAL A 69 0.68 8.95 16.41
C VAL A 69 2.10 9.19 15.90
N SER A 70 2.21 9.37 14.58
CA SER A 70 3.47 9.60 13.87
C SER A 70 3.41 10.91 13.09
N ASP A 71 4.56 11.58 12.99
CA ASP A 71 4.75 12.68 12.05
C ASP A 71 4.87 12.14 10.62
N HIS A 72 4.30 12.85 9.64
CA HIS A 72 4.35 12.44 8.26
C HIS A 72 5.79 12.53 7.70
N GLY A 73 6.39 11.38 7.33
CA GLY A 73 7.68 11.34 6.64
C GLY A 73 8.94 11.42 7.52
N GLU A 74 8.79 11.42 8.86
CA GLU A 74 9.93 11.39 9.78
C GLU A 74 10.11 10.00 10.41
N ASN A 75 11.36 9.52 10.53
CA ASN A 75 11.72 8.29 11.25
C ASN A 75 11.65 8.46 12.78
N ALA A 76 10.84 9.39 13.28
CA ALA A 76 10.67 9.64 14.69
C ALA A 76 9.94 8.46 15.37
N THR A 77 10.28 8.19 16.62
CA THR A 77 9.56 7.18 17.41
C THR A 77 8.12 7.66 17.64
N PRO A 78 7.10 6.88 17.25
CA PRO A 78 5.70 7.29 17.40
C PRO A 78 5.31 7.44 18.87
N ILE A 79 4.39 8.36 19.15
CA ILE A 79 3.77 8.46 20.47
C ILE A 79 2.73 7.33 20.58
N LYS A 80 2.91 6.45 21.56
CA LYS A 80 2.01 5.32 21.81
C LYS A 80 1.04 5.62 22.95
N PHE A 81 -0.25 5.50 22.65
CA PHE A 81 -1.35 5.59 23.60
C PHE A 81 -1.92 4.19 23.84
N ASP A 82 -1.65 3.61 25.01
CA ASP A 82 -2.20 2.31 25.38
C ASP A 82 -3.63 2.46 25.90
N CYS A 83 -4.58 1.91 25.13
CA CYS A 83 -5.99 1.89 25.49
C CYS A 83 -6.34 0.64 26.33
N SER A 84 -5.38 -0.19 26.70
CA SER A 84 -5.57 -1.40 27.49
C SER A 84 -5.24 -1.16 28.97
N LEU A 85 -6.00 -1.75 29.89
CA LEU A 85 -5.75 -1.70 31.33
C LEU A 85 -4.73 -2.79 31.71
N ARG A 86 -3.44 -2.56 31.48
CA ARG A 86 -2.39 -3.47 31.99
C ARG A 86 -1.84 -2.97 33.32
N ASN A 87 -2.28 -3.53 34.45
CA ASN A 87 -1.67 -3.26 35.75
C ASN A 87 -0.27 -3.89 35.78
N GLY A 88 0.78 -3.09 35.55
CA GLY A 88 2.17 -3.57 35.53
C GLY A 88 3.19 -2.44 35.53
N ALA A 89 4.34 -2.69 36.19
CA ALA A 89 5.46 -1.76 36.32
C ALA A 89 6.13 -1.50 34.95
N GLY A 90 6.39 -0.22 34.65
CA GLY A 90 6.99 0.21 33.37
C GLY A 90 6.23 1.31 32.64
N ARG A 91 5.13 1.83 33.20
CA ARG A 91 4.40 2.97 32.61
C ARG A 91 5.14 4.28 32.91
N ASN A 92 5.36 5.10 31.89
CA ASN A 92 5.70 6.52 32.09
C ASN A 92 4.46 7.29 32.61
N GLU A 93 4.67 8.41 33.31
CA GLU A 93 3.59 9.20 33.91
C GLU A 93 2.56 9.69 32.88
N GLU A 94 3.00 9.90 31.64
CA GLU A 94 2.18 10.31 30.49
C GLU A 94 1.13 9.25 30.13
N MET A 95 1.51 7.96 30.05
CA MET A 95 0.59 6.85 29.81
C MET A 95 -0.45 6.69 30.93
N ASN A 96 -0.08 6.94 32.19
CA ASN A 96 -1.02 6.91 33.31
C ASN A 96 -2.04 8.05 33.26
N ALA A 97 -1.68 9.20 32.70
CA ALA A 97 -2.58 10.34 32.60
C ALA A 97 -3.63 10.18 31.48
N ILE A 98 -3.25 9.54 30.37
CA ILE A 98 -4.19 9.19 29.28
C ILE A 98 -5.24 8.17 29.76
N GLN A 99 -4.91 7.29 30.71
CA GLN A 99 -5.91 6.39 31.30
C GLN A 99 -7.07 7.14 31.96
N LYS A 100 -6.83 8.34 32.51
CA LYS A 100 -7.85 9.20 33.12
C LYS A 100 -8.80 9.85 32.10
N TRP A 101 -8.55 9.70 30.80
CA TRP A 101 -9.45 10.22 29.76
C TRP A 101 -10.66 9.34 29.53
N CYS A 102 -10.69 8.13 30.08
CA CYS A 102 -11.78 7.20 29.86
C CYS A 102 -12.03 6.34 31.09
N ASP A 103 -13.24 6.45 31.64
CA ASP A 103 -13.73 5.66 32.76
C ASP A 103 -14.44 4.36 32.30
N VAL A 104 -14.39 4.03 31.00
CA VAL A 104 -15.00 2.80 30.46
C VAL A 104 -14.15 1.60 30.86
N GLU A 105 -14.74 0.70 31.64
CA GLU A 105 -14.17 -0.59 32.02
C GLU A 105 -14.68 -1.71 31.11
N GLY A 106 -13.82 -2.69 30.80
CA GLY A 106 -14.17 -3.92 30.10
C GLY A 106 -14.42 -3.81 28.59
N ASP A 107 -14.81 -2.64 28.07
CA ASP A 107 -15.02 -2.40 26.63
C ASP A 107 -13.87 -1.60 26.01
N PHE A 108 -12.91 -2.32 25.45
CA PHE A 108 -11.69 -1.74 24.88
C PHE A 108 -11.93 -0.99 23.56
N ILE A 109 -12.95 -1.37 22.77
CA ILE A 109 -13.31 -0.64 21.55
C ILE A 109 -13.86 0.74 21.94
N LYS A 110 -14.80 0.77 22.88
CA LYS A 110 -15.40 2.02 23.38
C LYS A 110 -14.40 2.92 24.10
N ARG A 111 -13.47 2.30 24.83
CA ARG A 111 -12.35 3.01 25.45
C ARG A 111 -11.42 3.61 24.40
N ALA A 112 -11.07 2.87 23.35
CA ALA A 112 -10.28 3.39 22.23
C ALA A 112 -10.99 4.55 21.52
N GLN A 113 -12.31 4.45 21.27
CA GLN A 113 -13.11 5.55 20.70
C GLN A 113 -12.99 6.81 21.57
N THR A 114 -13.26 6.68 22.88
CA THR A 114 -13.22 7.80 23.82
C THR A 114 -11.85 8.48 23.83
N ILE A 115 -10.77 7.70 23.93
CA ILE A 115 -9.40 8.23 23.96
C ILE A 115 -9.05 8.87 22.60
N TYR A 116 -9.44 8.24 21.50
CA TYR A 116 -9.12 8.70 20.16
C TYR A 116 -9.72 10.07 19.85
N THR A 117 -10.94 10.37 20.31
CA THR A 117 -11.54 11.71 20.11
C THR A 117 -10.71 12.85 20.71
N LYS A 118 -9.99 12.60 21.81
CA LYS A 118 -9.07 13.59 22.40
C LYS A 118 -7.75 13.64 21.65
N ILE A 119 -7.22 12.48 21.24
CA ILE A 119 -6.01 12.39 20.43
C ILE A 119 -6.17 13.17 19.13
N GLN A 120 -7.29 13.02 18.42
CA GLN A 120 -7.55 13.74 17.16
C GLN A 120 -7.59 15.27 17.32
N LYS A 121 -7.92 15.78 18.52
CA LYS A 121 -7.88 17.23 18.79
C LYS A 121 -6.46 17.72 19.04
N LEU A 122 -5.66 16.92 19.75
CA LEU A 122 -4.27 17.26 20.09
C LEU A 122 -3.32 17.06 18.91
N PHE A 123 -3.61 16.05 18.10
CA PHE A 123 -2.85 15.60 16.94
C PHE A 123 -3.83 15.39 15.78
N PRO A 124 -4.17 16.44 15.03
CA PRO A 124 -5.11 16.30 13.93
C PRO A 124 -4.56 15.40 12.82
N VAL A 125 -5.42 14.51 12.35
CA VAL A 125 -5.06 13.39 11.48
C VAL A 125 -5.13 13.77 10.01
N SER A 126 -4.10 13.42 9.24
CA SER A 126 -4.09 13.44 7.78
C SER A 126 -4.39 12.08 7.16
N GLY A 127 -4.10 10.99 7.89
CA GLY A 127 -4.42 9.63 7.49
C GLY A 127 -4.56 8.67 8.67
N LEU A 128 -5.58 7.81 8.62
CA LEU A 128 -5.85 6.75 9.59
C LEU A 128 -5.66 5.34 8.99
N SER A 129 -4.78 4.54 9.60
CA SER A 129 -4.61 3.11 9.33
C SER A 129 -5.20 2.27 10.46
N LEU A 130 -5.91 1.19 10.12
CA LEU A 130 -6.41 0.21 11.07
C LEU A 130 -5.59 -1.07 11.01
N ARG A 131 -5.16 -1.59 12.16
CA ARG A 131 -4.43 -2.85 12.30
C ARG A 131 -5.29 -3.79 13.11
N LEU A 132 -5.86 -4.79 12.46
CA LEU A 132 -6.81 -5.74 13.03
C LEU A 132 -6.11 -7.09 13.15
N ASN A 133 -5.94 -7.60 14.37
CA ASN A 133 -5.16 -8.81 14.61
C ASN A 133 -5.94 -9.85 15.43
N TYR A 134 -6.07 -11.07 14.94
CA TYR A 134 -6.78 -12.17 15.63
C TYR A 134 -8.22 -11.85 16.07
N LEU A 135 -8.88 -10.85 15.47
CA LEU A 135 -10.20 -10.39 15.89
C LEU A 135 -11.32 -11.33 15.43
N SER A 136 -12.33 -11.49 16.29
CA SER A 136 -13.63 -12.03 15.90
C SER A 136 -14.37 -11.13 14.90
N THR A 137 -15.29 -11.71 14.13
CA THR A 137 -16.15 -10.98 13.18
C THR A 137 -16.96 -9.89 13.86
N GLU A 138 -17.50 -10.16 15.06
CA GLU A 138 -18.28 -9.20 15.84
C GLU A 138 -17.43 -7.98 16.23
N SER A 139 -16.20 -8.19 16.68
CA SER A 139 -15.30 -7.07 17.01
C SER A 139 -14.93 -6.24 15.79
N VAL A 140 -14.69 -6.87 14.63
CA VAL A 140 -14.46 -6.14 13.37
C VAL A 140 -15.67 -5.30 12.99
N GLU A 141 -16.88 -5.86 13.05
CA GLU A 141 -18.12 -5.12 12.78
C GLU A 141 -18.26 -3.90 13.69
N ARG A 142 -18.06 -4.09 15.00
CA ARG A 142 -18.12 -2.99 15.98
C ARG A 142 -17.08 -1.91 15.73
N ILE A 143 -15.86 -2.27 15.30
CA ILE A 143 -14.81 -1.33 14.96
C ILE A 143 -15.17 -0.55 13.69
N LEU A 144 -15.66 -1.21 12.64
CA LEU A 144 -16.03 -0.52 11.39
C LEU A 144 -17.28 0.34 11.53
N ALA A 145 -18.20 0.00 12.44
CA ALA A 145 -19.37 0.81 12.77
C ALA A 145 -19.05 2.06 13.60
N ALA A 146 -17.86 2.14 14.20
CA ALA A 146 -17.45 3.28 15.02
C ALA A 146 -17.21 4.54 14.16
N PRO A 147 -17.97 5.64 14.36
CA PRO A 147 -17.82 6.85 13.56
C PRO A 147 -16.46 7.52 13.74
N GLU A 148 -15.78 7.31 14.87
CA GLU A 148 -14.45 7.84 15.12
C GLU A 148 -13.39 7.20 14.20
N PHE A 149 -13.63 5.99 13.71
CA PHE A 149 -12.68 5.23 12.91
C PHE A 149 -13.01 5.22 11.41
N ASN A 150 -14.16 5.74 11.00
CA ASN A 150 -14.69 5.58 9.64
C ASN A 150 -13.83 6.19 8.50
N HIS A 151 -12.98 7.18 8.76
CA HIS A 151 -12.15 7.86 7.76
C HIS A 151 -10.80 7.17 7.51
N TRP A 152 -10.74 5.85 7.70
CA TRP A 152 -9.54 5.07 7.42
C TRP A 152 -9.26 4.98 5.92
N TRP A 153 -7.97 5.02 5.55
CA TRP A 153 -7.50 4.85 4.16
C TRP A 153 -6.85 3.48 3.94
N GLU A 154 -6.36 2.85 5.00
CA GLU A 154 -5.75 1.52 4.97
C GLU A 154 -6.24 0.65 6.12
N VAL A 155 -6.48 -0.62 5.83
CA VAL A 155 -6.65 -1.67 6.82
C VAL A 155 -5.65 -2.79 6.56
N TYR A 156 -5.01 -3.23 7.63
CA TYR A 156 -4.11 -4.36 7.63
C TYR A 156 -4.65 -5.41 8.60
N THR A 157 -4.87 -6.61 8.10
CA THR A 157 -5.42 -7.74 8.85
C THR A 157 -4.36 -8.81 9.02
N SER A 158 -4.20 -9.29 10.26
CA SER A 158 -3.28 -10.36 10.62
C SER A 158 -3.90 -11.36 11.58
N GLY A 159 -3.20 -12.48 11.78
CA GLY A 159 -3.68 -13.57 12.59
C GLY A 159 -4.85 -14.33 11.95
N ASN A 160 -5.47 -15.22 12.73
CA ASN A 160 -6.55 -16.10 12.27
C ASN A 160 -7.92 -15.38 12.15
N ILE A 161 -7.94 -14.24 11.44
CA ILE A 161 -9.16 -13.50 11.14
C ILE A 161 -10.04 -14.33 10.19
N GLN A 162 -11.33 -14.42 10.54
CA GLN A 162 -12.26 -15.27 9.80
C GLN A 162 -12.63 -14.64 8.44
N PRO A 163 -12.94 -15.47 7.42
CA PRO A 163 -13.31 -14.97 6.09
C PRO A 163 -14.49 -13.99 6.09
N ASP A 164 -15.47 -14.20 6.97
CA ASP A 164 -16.64 -13.31 7.08
C ASP A 164 -16.26 -11.92 7.58
N ALA A 165 -15.26 -11.83 8.47
CA ALA A 165 -14.73 -10.53 8.90
C ALA A 165 -14.01 -9.80 7.75
N ILE A 166 -13.30 -10.54 6.90
CA ILE A 166 -12.68 -9.97 5.70
C ILE A 166 -13.73 -9.48 4.71
N LYS A 167 -14.80 -10.25 4.46
CA LYS A 167 -15.94 -9.81 3.62
C LYS A 167 -16.56 -8.53 4.17
N LEU A 168 -16.79 -8.47 5.48
CA LEU A 168 -17.33 -7.28 6.14
C LEU A 168 -16.41 -6.05 5.94
N ILE A 169 -15.09 -6.22 6.02
CA ILE A 169 -14.13 -5.15 5.69
C ILE A 169 -14.30 -4.70 4.24
N MET A 170 -14.41 -5.64 3.29
CA MET A 170 -14.57 -5.35 1.87
C MET A 170 -15.90 -4.64 1.56
N ASP A 171 -16.99 -4.99 2.25
CA ASP A 171 -18.31 -4.37 2.11
C ASP A 171 -18.33 -2.93 2.63
N HIS A 172 -17.60 -2.67 3.72
CA HIS A 172 -17.48 -1.33 4.29
C HIS A 172 -16.47 -0.42 3.57
N ALA A 173 -15.64 -0.97 2.68
CA ALA A 173 -14.55 -0.26 2.04
C ALA A 173 -14.99 0.45 0.75
N SER A 174 -14.57 1.72 0.60
CA SER A 174 -14.68 2.41 -0.69
C SER A 174 -13.51 2.04 -1.61
N PRO A 175 -13.65 2.18 -2.94
CA PRO A 175 -12.59 1.81 -3.90
C PRO A 175 -11.25 2.52 -3.68
N GLN A 176 -11.22 3.68 -3.02
CA GLN A 176 -9.98 4.43 -2.78
C GLN A 176 -9.15 3.89 -1.61
N ARG A 177 -9.67 2.90 -0.88
CA ARG A 177 -9.01 2.33 0.30
C ARG A 177 -8.00 1.26 -0.08
N ARG A 178 -7.21 0.86 0.92
CA ARG A 178 -6.17 -0.16 0.80
C ARG A 178 -6.48 -1.30 1.77
N ILE A 179 -6.48 -2.53 1.27
CA ILE A 179 -6.69 -3.74 2.05
C ILE A 179 -5.45 -4.61 1.94
N ILE A 180 -4.89 -4.99 3.10
CA ILE A 180 -3.70 -5.83 3.18
C ILE A 180 -3.97 -6.96 4.15
N CYS A 181 -4.01 -8.20 3.63
CA CYS A 181 -4.11 -9.42 4.42
C CYS A 181 -2.73 -10.08 4.49
N ASP A 182 -2.22 -10.26 5.71
CA ASP A 182 -0.91 -10.84 5.94
C ASP A 182 -0.84 -12.35 5.68
N SER A 183 0.32 -12.96 5.99
CA SER A 183 0.55 -14.40 5.79
C SER A 183 -0.17 -15.32 6.78
N GLU A 184 -0.67 -14.80 7.91
CA GLU A 184 -1.45 -15.56 8.88
C GLU A 184 -2.93 -15.64 8.51
N VAL A 185 -3.44 -14.67 7.72
CA VAL A 185 -4.80 -14.70 7.18
C VAL A 185 -4.92 -15.73 6.06
N LYS A 186 -5.55 -16.86 6.38
CA LYS A 186 -5.75 -17.98 5.44
C LYS A 186 -7.22 -18.07 5.01
N LEU A 187 -7.53 -17.45 3.88
CA LEU A 187 -8.85 -17.55 3.26
C LEU A 187 -9.04 -18.94 2.61
N PRO A 188 -10.27 -19.50 2.64
CA PRO A 188 -10.54 -20.80 2.04
C PRO A 188 -10.44 -20.73 0.51
N ILE A 189 -10.19 -21.86 -0.14
CA ILE A 189 -9.92 -21.91 -1.59
C ILE A 189 -11.10 -21.46 -2.46
N ASP A 190 -12.32 -21.60 -1.93
CA ASP A 190 -13.58 -21.17 -2.54
C ASP A 190 -13.99 -19.74 -2.12
N PHE A 191 -13.09 -18.99 -1.46
CA PHE A 191 -13.34 -17.61 -1.12
C PHE A 191 -13.60 -16.78 -2.38
N CYS A 192 -14.72 -16.07 -2.37
CA CYS A 192 -15.09 -15.17 -3.45
C CYS A 192 -15.76 -13.93 -2.87
N HIS A 193 -15.38 -12.78 -3.40
CA HIS A 193 -16.01 -11.51 -3.09
C HIS A 193 -15.96 -10.58 -4.31
N PRO A 194 -17.06 -9.89 -4.70
CA PRO A 194 -17.09 -9.03 -5.88
C PRO A 194 -16.04 -7.91 -5.84
N ASN A 195 -15.74 -7.40 -4.64
CA ASN A 195 -14.81 -6.28 -4.46
C ASN A 195 -13.37 -6.71 -4.17
N ALA A 196 -13.04 -8.00 -4.17
CA ALA A 196 -11.74 -8.47 -3.67
C ALA A 196 -10.52 -7.80 -4.33
N PHE A 197 -10.66 -7.36 -5.58
CA PHE A 197 -9.64 -6.64 -6.34
C PHE A 197 -10.13 -5.27 -6.84
N ALA A 198 -11.11 -4.66 -6.16
CA ALA A 198 -11.73 -3.39 -6.56
C ALA A 198 -11.25 -2.19 -5.73
N PHE A 199 -10.18 -2.36 -4.96
CA PHE A 199 -9.60 -1.35 -4.08
C PHE A 199 -8.33 -0.77 -4.70
N LYS A 200 -8.00 0.48 -4.35
CA LYS A 200 -6.80 1.17 -4.79
C LYS A 200 -5.56 0.30 -4.59
N VAL A 201 -5.48 -0.37 -3.44
CA VAL A 201 -4.51 -1.44 -3.22
C VAL A 201 -5.19 -2.63 -2.58
N ALA A 202 -4.98 -3.82 -3.15
CA ALA A 202 -5.38 -5.09 -2.57
C ALA A 202 -4.18 -6.03 -2.51
N LYS A 203 -3.73 -6.37 -1.30
CA LYS A 203 -2.61 -7.31 -1.08
C LYS A 203 -3.05 -8.48 -0.23
N TYR A 204 -2.79 -9.69 -0.71
CA TYR A 204 -3.10 -10.95 -0.04
C TYR A 204 -1.84 -11.83 -0.06
N PHE A 205 -1.23 -12.04 1.10
CA PHE A 205 -0.02 -12.86 1.18
C PHE A 205 -0.31 -14.36 0.99
N VAL A 206 -1.52 -14.81 1.31
CA VAL A 206 -2.05 -16.13 0.96
C VAL A 206 -3.27 -15.93 0.06
N ALA A 207 -3.08 -16.13 -1.24
CA ALA A 207 -4.03 -15.85 -2.30
C ALA A 207 -4.29 -17.11 -3.15
N THR A 208 -4.26 -18.30 -2.55
CA THR A 208 -4.51 -19.58 -3.23
C THR A 208 -5.94 -19.70 -3.77
N TRP A 209 -6.87 -18.89 -3.27
CA TRP A 209 -8.25 -18.78 -3.73
C TRP A 209 -8.41 -17.86 -4.96
N ALA A 210 -7.41 -17.01 -5.25
CA ALA A 210 -7.51 -16.06 -6.35
C ALA A 210 -7.53 -16.80 -7.69
N SER A 211 -8.58 -16.58 -8.47
CA SER A 211 -8.74 -17.18 -9.80
C SER A 211 -8.33 -16.22 -10.91
N LEU A 212 -7.88 -16.79 -12.04
CA LEU A 212 -7.55 -16.02 -13.24
C LEU A 212 -8.74 -15.16 -13.72
N ASP A 213 -9.96 -15.71 -13.67
CA ASP A 213 -11.19 -14.99 -14.07
C ASP A 213 -11.43 -13.71 -13.26
N GLN A 214 -11.24 -13.77 -11.94
CA GLN A 214 -11.37 -12.59 -11.08
C GLN A 214 -10.30 -11.54 -11.40
N LEU A 215 -9.07 -11.97 -11.72
CA LEU A 215 -7.97 -11.06 -12.07
C LEU A 215 -8.18 -10.40 -13.46
N LEU A 216 -8.75 -11.13 -14.42
CA LEU A 216 -9.10 -10.59 -15.74
C LEU A 216 -10.21 -9.52 -15.67
N ALA A 217 -10.98 -9.49 -14.58
CA ALA A 217 -12.04 -8.51 -14.33
C ALA A 217 -11.54 -7.20 -13.71
N ILE A 218 -10.27 -7.08 -13.30
CA ILE A 218 -9.72 -5.91 -12.62
C ILE A 218 -9.76 -4.64 -13.48
N ARG A 219 -10.16 -3.51 -12.91
CA ARG A 219 -10.23 -2.20 -13.59
C ARG A 219 -9.73 -1.08 -12.68
N TYR A 220 -8.84 -0.24 -13.18
CA TYR A 220 -8.42 1.03 -12.55
C TYR A 220 -7.91 0.92 -11.11
N VAL A 221 -7.05 -0.07 -10.84
CA VAL A 221 -6.42 -0.30 -9.53
C VAL A 221 -4.97 0.18 -9.54
N ASP A 222 -4.44 0.67 -8.42
CA ASP A 222 -3.02 1.01 -8.38
C ASP A 222 -2.17 -0.25 -8.22
N VAL A 223 -2.42 -1.04 -7.17
CA VAL A 223 -1.56 -2.19 -6.83
C VAL A 223 -2.36 -3.43 -6.46
N ILE A 224 -2.00 -4.54 -7.08
CA ILE A 224 -2.43 -5.88 -6.70
C ILE A 224 -1.22 -6.68 -6.24
N GLY A 225 -1.26 -7.20 -5.02
CA GLY A 225 -0.20 -8.04 -4.47
C GLY A 225 -0.71 -9.42 -4.10
N LEU A 226 -0.22 -10.46 -4.76
CA LEU A 226 -0.57 -11.84 -4.51
C LEU A 226 0.68 -12.60 -4.09
N GLY A 227 0.73 -13.04 -2.84
CA GLY A 227 1.80 -13.88 -2.34
C GLY A 227 1.63 -15.31 -2.84
N GLN A 228 1.34 -16.25 -1.95
CA GLN A 228 1.13 -17.65 -2.34
C GLN A 228 -0.13 -17.78 -3.21
N THR A 229 0.02 -18.18 -4.47
CA THR A 229 -1.10 -18.38 -5.42
C THR A 229 -1.12 -19.80 -5.98
N GLY A 230 -2.25 -20.19 -6.59
CA GLY A 230 -2.31 -21.39 -7.44
C GLY A 230 -1.92 -21.13 -8.91
N LEU A 231 -1.51 -19.90 -9.26
CA LEU A 231 -1.30 -19.45 -10.62
C LEU A 231 0.10 -19.81 -11.12
N ARG A 232 0.21 -20.17 -12.40
CA ARG A 232 1.47 -20.50 -13.09
C ARG A 232 1.87 -19.36 -14.01
N CYS A 233 3.08 -19.43 -14.59
CA CYS A 233 3.55 -18.45 -15.55
C CYS A 233 2.61 -18.30 -16.77
N ASP A 234 1.97 -19.39 -17.22
CA ASP A 234 0.98 -19.35 -18.30
C ASP A 234 -0.22 -18.46 -17.94
N ASP A 235 -0.73 -18.56 -16.70
CA ASP A 235 -1.83 -17.71 -16.23
C ASP A 235 -1.41 -16.24 -16.18
N VAL A 236 -0.16 -15.96 -15.77
CA VAL A 236 0.38 -14.60 -15.73
C VAL A 236 0.60 -14.05 -17.15
N ASN A 237 0.98 -14.89 -18.10
CA ASN A 237 1.07 -14.51 -19.51
C ASN A 237 -0.30 -14.08 -20.06
N VAL A 238 -1.36 -14.84 -19.76
CA VAL A 238 -2.75 -14.45 -20.11
C VAL A 238 -3.14 -13.10 -19.51
N LEU A 239 -2.77 -12.84 -18.25
CA LEU A 239 -2.99 -11.53 -17.61
C LEU A 239 -2.19 -10.41 -18.30
N LEU A 240 -0.92 -10.65 -18.63
CA LEU A 240 -0.06 -9.69 -19.32
C LEU A 240 -0.64 -9.28 -20.66
N HIS A 241 -1.05 -10.23 -21.49
CA HIS A 241 -1.73 -9.95 -22.76
C HIS A 241 -2.95 -9.06 -22.53
N LYS A 242 -3.82 -9.42 -21.58
CA LYS A 242 -5.00 -8.62 -21.26
C LYS A 242 -4.64 -7.19 -20.82
N PHE A 243 -3.61 -7.04 -19.99
CA PHE A 243 -3.18 -5.74 -19.47
C PHE A 243 -2.68 -4.84 -20.60
N LEU A 244 -1.93 -5.39 -21.55
CA LEU A 244 -1.34 -4.69 -22.68
C LEU A 244 -2.37 -4.37 -23.78
N GLU A 245 -3.33 -5.26 -24.03
CA GLU A 245 -4.30 -5.12 -25.13
C GLU A 245 -5.52 -4.26 -24.79
N THR A 246 -5.91 -4.21 -23.51
CA THR A 246 -7.09 -3.45 -23.10
C THR A 246 -6.90 -1.93 -23.31
N GLY A 247 -7.96 -1.24 -23.72
CA GLY A 247 -7.94 0.22 -23.91
C GLY A 247 -7.98 1.05 -22.63
N TYR A 248 -8.01 0.42 -21.46
CA TYR A 248 -8.02 1.08 -20.15
C TYR A 248 -6.97 0.47 -19.23
N GLN A 249 -6.52 1.21 -18.24
CA GLN A 249 -5.56 0.70 -17.25
C GLN A 249 -6.24 -0.31 -16.32
N MET A 250 -5.78 -1.57 -16.33
CA MET A 250 -6.27 -2.60 -15.41
C MET A 250 -5.68 -2.39 -14.02
N CYS A 251 -4.36 -2.50 -13.89
CA CYS A 251 -3.64 -2.02 -12.71
C CYS A 251 -2.26 -1.46 -13.06
N ASN A 252 -1.73 -0.57 -12.21
CA ASN A 252 -0.39 0.02 -12.41
C ASN A 252 0.72 -0.96 -12.04
N GLU A 253 0.52 -1.71 -10.96
CA GLU A 253 1.48 -2.68 -10.45
C GLU A 253 0.79 -4.01 -10.09
N LEU A 254 1.33 -5.11 -10.60
CA LEU A 254 0.99 -6.47 -10.18
C LEU A 254 2.23 -7.13 -9.59
N GLU A 255 2.15 -7.49 -8.31
CA GLU A 255 3.15 -8.29 -7.62
C GLU A 255 2.59 -9.69 -7.42
N ILE A 256 3.27 -10.73 -7.91
CA ILE A 256 2.74 -12.10 -7.84
C ILE A 256 3.85 -13.12 -7.56
N SER A 257 3.61 -14.07 -6.65
CA SER A 257 4.38 -15.32 -6.57
C SER A 257 3.61 -16.44 -7.28
N VAL A 258 4.28 -17.10 -8.22
CA VAL A 258 3.72 -18.19 -9.04
C VAL A 258 4.05 -19.56 -8.45
N THR A 259 3.16 -20.52 -8.69
CA THR A 259 3.36 -21.93 -8.37
C THR A 259 4.15 -22.63 -9.47
N GLY A 260 5.07 -23.52 -9.09
CA GLY A 260 5.89 -24.31 -10.02
C GLY A 260 7.22 -23.68 -10.42
N GLY A 261 7.54 -22.49 -9.88
CA GLY A 261 8.73 -21.73 -10.24
C GLY A 261 8.47 -20.77 -11.41
N ILE A 262 9.48 -19.96 -11.73
CA ILE A 262 9.37 -18.96 -12.80
C ILE A 262 9.94 -19.55 -14.09
N ASP A 263 9.04 -19.85 -15.03
CA ASP A 263 9.36 -20.16 -16.41
C ASP A 263 9.24 -18.87 -17.24
N VAL A 264 10.38 -18.34 -17.68
CA VAL A 264 10.45 -17.08 -18.42
C VAL A 264 9.90 -17.23 -19.84
N ASP A 265 10.09 -18.39 -20.45
CA ASP A 265 9.65 -18.63 -21.82
C ASP A 265 8.11 -18.67 -21.85
N ALA A 266 7.50 -19.42 -20.92
CA ALA A 266 6.05 -19.41 -20.74
C ALA A 266 5.48 -18.03 -20.38
N LEU A 267 6.19 -17.27 -19.52
CA LEU A 267 5.74 -15.93 -19.11
C LEU A 267 5.70 -14.94 -20.29
N THR A 268 6.62 -15.07 -21.24
CA THR A 268 6.83 -14.12 -22.34
C THR A 268 6.33 -14.61 -23.70
N GLU A 269 5.68 -15.77 -23.73
CA GLU A 269 5.12 -16.36 -24.95
C GLU A 269 4.22 -15.37 -25.70
N ASP A 270 4.41 -15.30 -27.01
CA ASP A 270 3.72 -14.41 -27.94
C ASP A 270 3.83 -12.90 -27.65
N LEU A 271 4.78 -12.49 -26.81
CA LEU A 271 5.10 -11.08 -26.53
C LEU A 271 6.42 -10.66 -27.16
N LEU A 272 6.46 -9.42 -27.65
CA LEU A 272 7.70 -8.80 -28.05
C LEU A 272 8.50 -8.44 -26.80
N THR A 273 9.67 -9.05 -26.65
CA THR A 273 10.42 -9.03 -25.40
C THR A 273 11.80 -8.44 -25.59
N PHE A 274 12.19 -7.51 -24.71
CA PHE A 274 13.57 -7.06 -24.54
C PHE A 274 14.04 -7.35 -23.11
N LYS A 275 15.22 -7.95 -22.97
CA LYS A 275 15.78 -8.41 -21.70
C LYS A 275 16.99 -7.57 -21.31
N VAL A 276 16.96 -7.03 -20.10
CA VAL A 276 18.07 -6.37 -19.43
C VAL A 276 18.55 -7.21 -18.25
N VAL A 277 19.85 -7.53 -18.24
CA VAL A 277 20.48 -8.25 -17.12
C VAL A 277 21.34 -7.28 -16.33
N ASN A 278 21.01 -7.07 -15.05
CA ASN A 278 21.80 -6.26 -14.12
C ASN A 278 22.20 -7.10 -12.90
N GLY A 279 23.37 -7.73 -12.97
CA GLY A 279 23.86 -8.66 -11.96
C GLY A 279 22.95 -9.89 -11.81
N VAL A 280 22.40 -10.10 -10.61
CA VAL A 280 21.48 -11.22 -10.31
C VAL A 280 20.03 -10.93 -10.69
N TYR A 281 19.71 -9.69 -11.06
CA TYR A 281 18.35 -9.28 -11.38
C TYR A 281 18.15 -9.20 -12.89
N THR A 282 17.01 -9.69 -13.35
CA THR A 282 16.60 -9.60 -14.74
C THR A 282 15.35 -8.75 -14.85
N THR A 283 15.39 -7.75 -15.71
CA THR A 283 14.25 -6.92 -16.08
C THR A 283 13.88 -7.21 -17.53
N PHE A 284 12.60 -7.39 -17.80
CA PHE A 284 12.06 -7.53 -19.14
C PHE A 284 11.18 -6.32 -19.44
N PHE A 285 11.25 -5.85 -20.68
CA PHE A 285 10.29 -4.92 -21.24
C PHE A 285 9.49 -5.66 -22.30
N LEU A 286 8.17 -5.68 -22.14
CA LEU A 286 7.25 -6.46 -22.95
C LEU A 286 6.21 -5.55 -23.60
N CYS A 287 5.86 -5.84 -24.85
CA CYS A 287 4.66 -5.31 -25.49
C CYS A 287 4.07 -6.34 -26.45
N THR A 288 2.83 -6.13 -26.86
CA THR A 288 2.18 -6.98 -27.87
C THR A 288 2.86 -6.78 -29.24
N PRO A 289 3.06 -7.83 -30.05
CA PRO A 289 3.67 -7.69 -31.38
C PRO A 289 2.84 -6.85 -32.35
N THR A 290 1.51 -6.93 -32.26
CA THR A 290 0.56 -6.43 -33.29
C THR A 290 -0.25 -5.21 -32.87
N ALA A 291 -0.47 -4.98 -31.58
CA ALA A 291 -1.34 -3.89 -31.15
C ALA A 291 -0.66 -2.53 -31.36
N THR A 292 -1.45 -1.56 -31.83
CA THR A 292 -1.10 -0.14 -31.87
C THR A 292 -1.11 0.51 -30.48
N ASN A 293 -1.47 -0.25 -29.44
CA ASN A 293 -1.56 0.27 -28.09
C ASN A 293 -0.16 0.58 -27.54
N SER A 294 -0.04 1.74 -26.90
CA SER A 294 1.21 2.22 -26.34
C SER A 294 1.60 1.50 -25.05
N LYS A 295 0.87 0.50 -24.56
CA LYS A 295 1.22 -0.09 -23.27
C LYS A 295 2.50 -0.91 -23.34
N ILE A 296 3.33 -0.74 -22.30
CA ILE A 296 4.56 -1.51 -22.08
C ILE A 296 4.54 -2.04 -20.67
N ALA A 297 4.88 -3.32 -20.51
CA ALA A 297 5.09 -3.92 -19.21
C ALA A 297 6.58 -3.95 -18.90
N LYS A 298 6.98 -3.39 -17.76
CA LYS A 298 8.28 -3.61 -17.14
C LYS A 298 8.14 -4.74 -16.11
N VAL A 299 8.71 -5.90 -16.41
CA VAL A 299 8.65 -7.10 -15.58
C VAL A 299 9.98 -7.31 -14.89
N PHE A 300 9.98 -7.24 -13.56
CA PHE A 300 11.12 -7.57 -12.72
C PHE A 300 10.96 -8.96 -12.14
N ILE A 301 11.96 -9.81 -12.35
CA ILE A 301 11.96 -11.19 -11.87
C ILE A 301 12.96 -11.33 -10.71
N SER A 302 12.46 -11.85 -9.60
CA SER A 302 13.23 -12.31 -8.44
C SER A 302 12.90 -13.78 -8.16
N PRO A 303 13.70 -14.54 -7.39
CA PRO A 303 13.61 -15.99 -7.32
C PRO A 303 12.22 -16.59 -7.10
N ASN A 304 11.35 -15.91 -6.34
CA ASN A 304 9.99 -16.38 -6.01
C ASN A 304 8.90 -15.34 -6.30
N ARG A 305 9.21 -14.27 -7.04
CA ARG A 305 8.26 -13.16 -7.22
C ARG A 305 8.50 -12.43 -8.53
N ILE A 306 7.40 -12.17 -9.22
CA ILE A 306 7.30 -11.36 -10.42
C ILE A 306 6.67 -10.02 -10.02
N ILE A 307 7.25 -8.91 -10.44
CA ILE A 307 6.68 -7.57 -10.28
C ILE A 307 6.50 -6.99 -11.68
N ILE A 308 5.28 -6.61 -12.02
CA ILE A 308 4.89 -6.11 -13.34
C ILE A 308 4.38 -4.69 -13.17
N ASN A 309 5.06 -3.74 -13.80
CA ASN A 309 4.62 -2.35 -13.89
C ASN A 309 4.11 -2.06 -15.30
N ILE A 310 2.90 -1.54 -15.42
CA ILE A 310 2.29 -1.22 -16.71
C ILE A 310 2.37 0.28 -16.96
N GLY A 311 3.22 0.67 -17.91
CA GLY A 311 3.31 2.04 -18.42
C GLY A 311 2.28 2.23 -19.52
N ALA A 312 1.38 3.18 -19.33
CA ALA A 312 0.31 3.49 -20.29
C ALA A 312 0.53 4.84 -20.99
N ASN A 313 1.33 5.73 -20.39
CA ASN A 313 1.67 7.01 -21.00
C ASN A 313 2.85 6.85 -21.98
N GLU A 314 2.96 7.76 -22.94
CA GLU A 314 4.06 7.73 -23.92
C GLU A 314 5.42 7.97 -23.26
N ASP A 315 5.45 8.81 -22.22
CA ASP A 315 6.64 9.12 -21.42
C ASP A 315 7.05 7.95 -20.51
N ASP A 316 6.13 7.04 -20.19
CA ASP A 316 6.44 5.86 -19.38
C ASP A 316 7.36 4.93 -20.19
N PHE A 317 8.52 4.62 -19.61
CA PHE A 317 9.51 3.72 -20.21
C PHE A 317 9.94 4.14 -21.63
N LEU A 318 10.10 5.46 -21.88
CA LEU A 318 10.38 6.04 -23.20
C LEU A 318 11.49 5.32 -23.99
N GLU A 319 12.63 5.03 -23.36
CA GLU A 319 13.74 4.35 -24.05
C GLU A 319 13.41 2.89 -24.37
N ALA A 320 12.75 2.18 -23.46
CA ALA A 320 12.29 0.81 -23.72
C ALA A 320 11.22 0.78 -24.83
N ARG A 321 10.37 1.80 -24.91
CA ARG A 321 9.39 1.99 -25.99
C ARG A 321 10.06 2.15 -27.33
N ARG A 322 11.05 3.04 -27.41
CA ARG A 322 11.84 3.26 -28.62
C ARG A 322 12.50 1.96 -29.07
N LEU A 323 13.13 1.26 -28.13
CA LEU A 323 13.81 0.00 -28.40
C LEU A 323 12.86 -1.09 -28.91
N LEU A 324 11.73 -1.33 -28.24
CA LEU A 324 10.73 -2.31 -28.69
C LEU A 324 10.15 -1.95 -30.07
N THR A 325 10.00 -0.66 -30.38
CA THR A 325 9.56 -0.19 -31.70
C THR A 325 10.60 -0.52 -32.78
N LEU A 326 11.88 -0.31 -32.49
CA LEU A 326 12.98 -0.64 -33.40
C LEU A 326 13.08 -2.16 -33.63
N ILE A 327 12.95 -2.97 -32.57
CA ILE A 327 12.94 -4.44 -32.67
C ILE A 327 11.76 -4.90 -33.54
N ARG A 328 10.56 -4.35 -33.34
CA ARG A 328 9.38 -4.65 -34.17
C ARG A 328 9.64 -4.30 -35.64
N THR A 329 10.24 -3.14 -35.89
CA THR A 329 10.59 -2.68 -37.24
C THR A 329 11.60 -3.62 -37.91
N ARG A 330 12.66 -4.01 -37.19
CA ARG A 330 13.64 -4.99 -37.66
C ARG A 330 12.98 -6.31 -38.04
N ASN A 331 12.14 -6.86 -37.15
CA ASN A 331 11.46 -8.13 -37.39
C ASN A 331 10.55 -8.06 -38.63
N ARG A 332 9.80 -6.96 -38.81
CA ARG A 332 8.97 -6.75 -40.02
C ARG A 332 9.81 -6.70 -41.30
N ILE A 333 10.93 -5.97 -41.30
CA ILE A 333 11.82 -5.89 -42.47
C ILE A 333 12.35 -7.29 -42.82
N GLN A 334 12.73 -8.08 -41.80
CA GLN A 334 13.23 -9.45 -41.95
C GLN A 334 12.17 -10.40 -42.53
N GLU A 335 10.91 -10.31 -42.10
CA GLU A 335 9.81 -11.13 -42.62
C GLU A 335 9.45 -10.80 -44.07
N GLU A 336 9.55 -9.52 -44.45
CA GLU A 336 9.28 -9.07 -45.82
C GLU A 336 10.47 -9.29 -46.78
N MET A 337 11.62 -9.79 -46.29
CA MET A 337 12.80 -10.06 -47.12
C MET A 337 12.61 -11.28 -48.03
N ASN A 338 12.16 -11.01 -49.26
CA ASN A 338 12.58 -11.77 -50.43
C ASN A 338 13.78 -11.05 -51.07
N ALA A 339 15.00 -11.42 -50.63
CA ALA A 339 16.33 -11.14 -51.21
C ALA A 339 16.54 -9.83 -52.02
N GLY A 340 17.08 -8.78 -51.38
CA GLY A 340 17.64 -7.61 -52.07
C GLY A 340 18.55 -6.76 -51.17
N GLU A 341 19.67 -6.25 -51.72
CA GLU A 341 20.73 -5.51 -51.00
C GLU A 341 20.26 -4.24 -50.28
N MET A 342 19.20 -3.59 -50.77
CA MET A 342 18.68 -2.35 -50.18
C MET A 342 18.06 -2.56 -48.78
N ARG A 343 17.41 -3.71 -48.55
CA ARG A 343 16.83 -4.06 -47.23
C ARG A 343 17.90 -4.45 -46.21
N GLN A 344 19.07 -4.89 -46.68
CA GLN A 344 20.20 -5.22 -45.79
C GLN A 344 20.75 -3.95 -45.12
N MET A 345 20.92 -2.86 -45.87
CA MET A 345 21.36 -1.57 -45.31
C MET A 345 20.35 -1.00 -44.29
N GLU A 346 19.05 -1.20 -44.52
CA GLU A 346 18.00 -0.79 -43.58
C GLU A 346 18.07 -1.57 -42.26
N ILE A 347 18.30 -2.89 -42.32
CA ILE A 347 18.49 -3.71 -41.12
C ILE A 347 19.71 -3.24 -40.34
N GLU A 348 20.84 -3.05 -41.00
CA GLU A 348 22.08 -2.58 -40.35
C GLU A 348 21.90 -1.21 -39.68
N GLN A 349 21.10 -0.32 -40.28
CA GLN A 349 20.77 0.96 -39.67
C GLN A 349 19.90 0.79 -38.42
N VAL A 350 18.84 -0.03 -38.50
CA VAL A 350 17.98 -0.31 -37.34
C VAL A 350 18.76 -0.99 -36.21
N GLU A 351 19.69 -1.89 -36.53
CA GLU A 351 20.56 -2.54 -35.54
C GLU A 351 21.48 -1.55 -34.83
N ARG A 352 22.04 -0.56 -35.53
CA ARG A 352 22.80 0.52 -34.90
C ARG A 352 21.94 1.30 -33.91
N GLU A 353 20.73 1.67 -34.30
CA GLU A 353 19.79 2.40 -33.43
C GLU A 353 19.33 1.58 -32.22
N ILE A 354 19.15 0.27 -32.39
CA ILE A 354 18.86 -0.65 -31.27
C ILE A 354 20.01 -0.63 -30.27
N ASN A 355 21.25 -0.76 -30.73
CA ASN A 355 22.43 -0.77 -29.86
C ASN A 355 22.59 0.56 -29.09
N GLU A 356 22.33 1.69 -29.74
CA GLU A 356 22.35 3.01 -29.09
C GLU A 356 21.26 3.14 -28.03
N ALA A 357 20.01 2.78 -28.35
CA ALA A 357 18.89 2.84 -27.42
C ALA A 357 19.10 1.88 -26.22
N GLU A 358 19.69 0.72 -26.45
CA GLU A 358 20.06 -0.22 -25.39
C GLU A 358 21.08 0.40 -24.43
N GLN A 359 22.14 1.05 -24.93
CA GLN A 359 23.13 1.71 -24.05
C GLN A 359 22.52 2.83 -23.20
N VAL A 360 21.63 3.64 -23.78
CA VAL A 360 20.93 4.70 -23.04
C VAL A 360 20.03 4.11 -21.96
N LEU A 361 19.27 3.07 -22.28
CA LEU A 361 18.41 2.38 -21.31
C LEU A 361 19.22 1.76 -20.17
N MET A 362 20.35 1.11 -20.49
CA MET A 362 21.26 0.53 -19.49
C MET A 362 21.85 1.60 -18.55
N ALA A 363 22.24 2.75 -19.08
CA ALA A 363 22.72 3.88 -18.28
C ALA A 363 21.62 4.42 -17.35
N ALA A 364 20.40 4.62 -17.87
CA ALA A 364 19.26 5.10 -17.09
C ALA A 364 18.82 4.11 -15.99
N MET A 365 19.14 2.82 -16.12
CA MET A 365 18.84 1.79 -15.12
C MET A 365 19.94 1.61 -14.07
N ALA A 366 21.09 2.27 -14.23
CA ALA A 366 22.22 2.19 -13.30
C ALA A 366 22.26 3.36 -12.29
N GLU A 367 21.49 4.43 -12.55
CA GLU A 367 21.19 5.52 -11.61
C GLU A 367 20.07 5.14 -10.63
#